data_AF-A0A0U1L7U4-F1
#
_entry.id   AF-A0A0U1L7U4-F1
#
_cell.length_a   1.000
_cell.length_b   1.000
_cell.length_c   1.000
_cell.angle_alpha   90.00
_cell.angle_beta   90.00
_cell.angle_gamma   90.00
#
_symmetry.space_group_name_H-M   'P 1'
#
loop_
_entity.id
_entity.type
_entity.pdbx_description
1 polymer ?
#
loop_
_entity_poly.entity_id
_entity_poly.type
_entity_poly.pdbx_seq_one_letter_code
_entity_poly.pdbx_strand_id
1 'polypeptide(L)' 'MERYTIIHDIPVLADPALPREEINEIISDLIQTWTWEGRQLGKVELIKYGQLVHICSYEKPSIQYVPLKRNKSEV' A
#
# COMPACT_ATOMS: atom_id res chain seq x y z
N MET A 1 6.48 4.50 16.19
CA MET A 1 5.33 5.14 15.52
C MET A 1 5.66 5.14 14.05
N GLU A 2 4.94 4.37 13.24
CA GLU A 2 5.24 4.18 11.82
C GLU A 2 5.08 5.49 11.03
N ARG A 3 5.88 5.68 9.98
CA ARG A 3 5.79 6.83 9.09
C ARG A 3 4.88 6.49 7.92
N TYR A 4 3.79 7.23 7.79
CA TYR A 4 2.94 7.20 6.62
C TYR A 4 3.43 8.19 5.56
N THR A 5 3.57 7.75 4.32
CA THR A 5 3.89 8.60 3.17
C THR A 5 3.21 8.07 1.91
N ILE A 6 3.03 8.94 0.91
CA ILE A 6 2.59 8.54 -0.42
C ILE A 6 3.79 8.64 -1.35
N ILE A 7 4.08 7.57 -2.08
CA ILE A 7 5.17 7.49 -3.06
C ILE A 7 4.56 6.92 -4.35
N HIS A 8 4.70 7.64 -5.48
CA HIS A 8 4.10 7.26 -6.76
C HIS A 8 2.60 6.89 -6.68
N ASP A 9 1.82 7.69 -5.93
CA ASP A 9 0.40 7.46 -5.63
C ASP A 9 0.07 6.18 -4.84
N ILE A 10 1.09 5.53 -4.27
CA ILE A 10 0.95 4.35 -3.43
C ILE A 10 1.11 4.75 -1.96
N PRO A 11 0.13 4.45 -1.09
CA PRO A 11 0.27 4.55 0.35
C PRO A 11 1.36 3.60 0.85
N VAL A 12 2.34 4.16 1.56
CA VAL A 12 3.45 3.43 2.18
C VAL A 12 3.46 3.71 3.68
N LEU A 13 3.36 2.65 4.48
CA LEU A 13 3.69 2.67 5.90
C LEU A 13 5.11 2.12 6.05
N ALA A 14 6.01 2.91 6.59
CA ALA A 14 7.41 2.49 6.78
C ALA A 14 7.87 2.71 8.21
N ASP A 15 8.73 1.82 8.68
CA ASP A 15 9.49 2.03 9.92
C ASP A 15 10.31 3.34 9.81
N PRO A 16 10.23 4.27 10.78
CA PRO A 16 11.00 5.51 10.75
C PRO A 16 12.51 5.32 10.68
N ALA A 17 13.02 4.14 11.08
CA ALA A 17 14.43 3.81 11.03
C ALA A 17 14.92 3.45 9.60
N LEU A 18 14.03 3.42 8.62
CA LEU A 18 14.39 3.22 7.21
C LEU A 18 14.70 4.58 6.53
N PRO A 19 15.86 4.70 5.87
CA PRO A 19 16.17 5.84 5.02
C PRO A 19 15.12 6.04 3.92
N ARG A 20 14.86 7.29 3.55
CA ARG A 20 13.86 7.59 2.52
C ARG A 20 14.29 7.07 1.15
N GLU A 21 15.59 7.12 0.87
CA GLU A 21 16.22 6.65 -0.35
C GLU A 21 15.98 5.15 -0.53
N GLU A 22 16.24 4.37 0.52
CA GLU A 22 16.00 2.92 0.54
C GLU A 22 14.51 2.58 0.36
N ILE A 23 13.61 3.35 1.00
CA ILE A 23 12.16 3.21 0.77
C ILE A 23 11.82 3.46 -0.71
N ASN A 24 12.34 4.52 -1.33
CA ASN A 24 12.03 4.86 -2.72
C ASN A 24 12.53 3.79 -3.71
N GLU A 25 13.72 3.24 -3.47
CA GLU A 25 14.29 2.16 -4.29
C GLU A 25 13.40 0.90 -4.21
N ILE A 26 13.08 0.44 -3.00
CA ILE A 26 12.20 -0.71 -2.79
C ILE A 26 10.83 -0.52 -3.47
N ILE A 27 10.23 0.66 -3.32
CA ILE A 27 8.91 0.94 -3.91
C ILE A 27 8.98 0.97 -5.44
N SER A 28 10.05 1.53 -6.02
CA SER A 28 10.24 1.57 -7.47
C SER A 28 10.37 0.17 -8.07
N ASP A 29 11.16 -0.70 -7.43
CA ASP A 29 11.35 -2.09 -7.85
C ASP A 29 10.05 -2.90 -7.74
N LEU A 30 9.27 -2.69 -6.67
CA LEU A 30 7.95 -3.32 -6.51
C LEU A 30 6.98 -2.88 -7.60
N ILE A 31 6.89 -1.57 -7.88
CA ILE A 31 6.02 -1.04 -8.95
C ILE A 31 6.38 -1.68 -10.30
N GLN A 32 7.68 -1.73 -10.62
CA GLN A 32 8.14 -2.31 -11.87
C GLN A 32 7.76 -3.79 -11.96
N THR A 33 8.05 -4.57 -10.92
CA THR A 33 7.75 -6.01 -10.86
C THR A 33 6.26 -6.27 -11.04
N TRP A 34 5.41 -5.55 -10.30
CA TRP A 34 3.95 -5.71 -10.40
C TRP A 34 3.41 -5.32 -11.77
N THR A 35 3.98 -4.28 -12.39
CA THR A 35 3.62 -3.87 -13.75
C THR A 35 3.92 -4.97 -14.75
N TRP A 36 5.07 -5.66 -14.63
CA TRP A 36 5.41 -6.81 -15.47
C TRP A 36 4.46 -7.99 -15.28
N GLU A 37 3.94 -8.18 -14.07
CA GLU A 37 2.92 -9.20 -13.76
C GLU A 37 1.50 -8.79 -14.23
N GLY A 38 1.33 -7.56 -14.75
CA GLY A 38 0.01 -7.03 -15.12
C GLY A 38 -0.89 -6.71 -13.91
N ARG A 39 -0.30 -6.52 -12.73
CA ARG A 39 -0.99 -6.26 -11.46
C ARG A 39 -0.85 -4.80 -11.05
N GLN A 40 -1.74 -4.34 -10.16
CA GLN A 40 -1.69 -2.97 -9.64
C GLN A 40 -1.38 -2.98 -8.15
N LEU A 41 -0.25 -2.37 -7.78
CA LEU A 41 0.14 -2.22 -6.38
C LEU A 41 -0.74 -1.15 -5.70
N GLY A 42 -1.32 -1.51 -4.55
CA GLY A 42 -2.32 -0.69 -3.86
C GLY A 42 -1.85 -0.09 -2.53
N LYS A 43 -1.00 -0.80 -1.79
CA LYS A 43 -0.41 -0.34 -0.52
C LYS A 43 0.86 -1.15 -0.24
N VAL A 44 1.82 -0.53 0.44
CA VAL A 44 3.01 -1.24 0.94
C VAL A 44 3.22 -0.94 2.42
N GLU A 45 3.64 -1.96 3.17
CA GLU A 45 4.15 -1.83 4.53
C GLU A 45 5.60 -2.32 4.59
N LEU A 46 6.50 -1.50 5.16
CA LEU A 46 7.92 -1.77 5.31
C LEU A 46 8.28 -1.78 6.80
N ILE A 47 8.60 -2.96 7.31
CA ILE A 47 8.89 -3.18 8.74
C ILE A 47 10.35 -3.59 8.88
N LYS A 48 11.15 -2.78 9.57
CA LYS A 48 12.56 -3.09 9.79
C LYS A 48 12.71 -4.15 10.90
N TYR A 49 13.46 -5.19 10.62
CA TYR A 49 13.81 -6.23 11.59
C TYR A 49 15.33 -6.46 11.59
N GLY A 50 16.03 -5.74 12.47
CA GLY A 50 17.49 -5.74 12.50
C GLY A 50 18.07 -5.16 11.19
N GLN A 51 18.73 -6.03 10.41
CA GLN A 51 19.32 -5.70 9.10
C GLN A 51 18.41 -6.08 7.92
N LEU A 52 17.20 -6.58 8.19
CA LEU A 52 16.25 -6.98 7.17
C LEU A 52 15.07 -6.01 7.12
N VAL A 53 14.43 -5.94 5.95
CA VAL A 53 13.15 -5.24 5.77
C VAL A 53 12.10 -6.27 5.38
N HIS A 54 11.09 -6.41 6.22
CA HIS A 54 9.91 -7.18 5.89
C HIS A 54 8.97 -6.30 5.05
N ILE A 55 8.66 -6.77 3.85
CA ILE A 55 7.85 -6.05 2.86
C ILE A 55 6.49 -6.75 2.73
N CYS A 56 5.42 -6.06 3.12
CA CYS A 56 4.05 -6.51 2.85
C CYS A 56 3.47 -5.68 1.70
N SER A 57 3.23 -6.32 0.55
CA SER A 57 2.67 -5.68 -0.65
C SER A 57 1.22 -6.09 -0.84
N TYR A 58 0.34 -5.11 -0.99
CA TYR A 58 -1.10 -5.32 -1.13
C TYR A 58 -1.55 -4.87 -2.52
N GLU A 59 -2.40 -5.68 -3.14
CA GLU A 59 -3.00 -5.35 -4.42
C GLU A 59 -4.04 -4.25 -4.28
N LYS A 60 -4.15 -3.41 -5.31
CA LYS A 60 -5.17 -2.37 -5.36
C LYS A 60 -6.55 -3.02 -5.25
N PRO A 61 -7.38 -2.61 -4.28
CA PRO A 61 -8.68 -3.24 -4.09
C PRO A 61 -9.60 -2.93 -5.28
N SER A 62 -10.44 -3.91 -5.64
CA SER A 62 -11.60 -3.65 -6.49
C SER A 62 -12.65 -2.92 -5.66
N ILE A 63 -12.99 -1.69 -6.08
CA ILE A 63 -13.96 -0.85 -5.37
C ILE A 63 -15.34 -1.08 -5.99
N GLN A 64 -16.27 -1.62 -5.22
CA GLN A 64 -17.66 -1.75 -5.60
C GLN A 64 -18.55 -0.94 -4.64
N TYR A 65 -19.41 -0.10 -5.19
CA TYR A 65 -20.44 0.59 -4.42
C TYR A 65 -21.69 -0.27 -4.39
N VAL A 66 -22.14 -0.65 -3.19
CA VAL A 66 -23.41 -1.33 -2.98
C VAL A 66 -24.44 -0.35 -2.42
N PRO A 67 -25.67 -0.31 -2.95
CA PRO A 67 -26.70 0.56 -2.41
C PRO A 67 -27.08 0.08 -1.00
N LEU A 68 -27.04 0.98 -0.04
CA LEU A 68 -27.67 0.73 1.25
C LEU A 68 -29.17 0.53 0.99
N LYS A 69 -29.73 -0.61 1.41
CA LYS A 69 -31.18 -0.75 1.46
C LYS A 69 -31.67 0.31 2.43
N ARG A 70 -32.19 1.43 1.91
CA ARG A 70 -33.07 2.29 2.71
C ARG A 70 -34.19 1.36 3.14
N ASN A 71 -34.25 1.01 4.42
CA ASN A 71 -35.50 0.56 4.97
C ASN A 71 -36.49 1.67 4.64
N LYS A 72 -37.46 1.36 3.79
CA LYS A 72 -38.73 2.07 3.77
C LYS A 72 -39.32 1.84 5.17
N SER A 73 -38.88 2.61 6.14
CA SER A 73 -39.77 3.02 7.20
C SER A 73 -40.75 3.96 6.50
N GLU A 74 -41.86 3.36 6.09
CA GLU A 74 -43.05 4.04 5.65
C GLU A 74 -43.50 5.04 6.73
N VAL A 75 -44.04 6.16 6.23
CA VAL A 75 -44.78 7.24 6.91
C VAL A 75 -43.94 8.26 7.68
#